data_AF-A0A7C4CEA3-F1
#
_entry.id   AF-A0A7C4CEA3-F1
#
_cell.length_a   1.000
_cell.length_b   1.000
_cell.length_c   1.000
_cell.angle_alpha   90.00
_cell.angle_beta   90.00
_cell.angle_gamma   90.00
#
_symmetry.space_group_name_H-M   'P 1'
#
loop_
_entity.id
_entity.type
_entity.pdbx_description
1 polymer ?
#
loop_
_entity_poly.entity_id
_entity_poly.type
_entity_poly.pdbx_seq_one_letter_code
_entity_poly.pdbx_strand_id
1 'polypeptide(L)'
;MPALFAVSSGIGRGHPGYLESVLAELKATGVTVPLRRAGGLGWRLARAGYALGAQGGLWSSAYNRLRSSSRPSPLQLALLDAGLRRRLSGCAGTVIVDHPLLAHLLAPVCRTAFLHAEIAAPPVCAVPEAWRTFVPLDFTARQLQTHGVKPEALNITGLVIEPALVPIAESAFSARLARLTSSDARLTVAFFTSGAYPRAHLDAIAVAARSVVAAGHQPVIYSGTCRALAARLRSATPAQVVDSD
;
A
#
# COMPACT_ATOMS: atom_id res chain seq x y z
N MET A 1 -20.96 3.61 20.84
CA MET A 1 -19.85 3.66 19.84
C MET A 1 -20.47 3.55 18.45
N PRO A 2 -19.89 4.18 17.42
CA PRO A 2 -20.43 4.09 16.05
C PRO A 2 -20.45 2.63 15.57
N ALA A 3 -21.39 2.30 14.68
CA ALA A 3 -21.50 0.96 14.09
C ALA A 3 -20.26 0.56 13.28
N LEU A 4 -19.52 1.57 12.78
CA LEU A 4 -18.30 1.42 12.00
C LEU A 4 -17.24 2.41 12.49
N PHE A 5 -16.00 1.94 12.61
CA PHE A 5 -14.85 2.72 13.07
C PHE A 5 -13.60 2.28 12.33
N ALA A 6 -12.66 3.18 12.05
CA ALA A 6 -11.45 2.86 11.30
C ALA A 6 -10.18 3.16 12.11
N VAL A 7 -9.21 2.24 12.05
CA VAL A 7 -7.87 2.41 12.63
C VAL A 7 -6.81 2.24 11.55
N SER A 8 -6.04 3.29 11.31
CA SER A 8 -4.91 3.26 10.39
C SER A 8 -3.60 3.13 11.14
N SER A 9 -2.68 2.31 10.63
CA SER A 9 -1.29 2.29 11.11
C SER A 9 -0.53 3.54 10.67
N GLY A 10 -0.98 4.16 9.57
CA GLY A 10 -0.27 5.19 8.82
C GLY A 10 1.12 4.75 8.38
N ILE A 11 1.30 3.45 8.10
CA ILE A 11 2.46 2.82 7.46
C ILE A 11 2.03 2.49 6.03
N GLY A 12 2.73 3.02 5.02
CA GLY A 12 2.44 2.78 3.60
C GLY A 12 3.58 3.23 2.69
N ARG A 13 3.64 2.69 1.46
CA ARG A 13 4.67 2.99 0.44
C ARG A 13 4.16 3.96 -0.63
N GLY A 14 4.13 5.27 -0.36
CA GLY A 14 4.02 6.30 -1.41
C GLY A 14 2.82 6.20 -2.39
N HIS A 15 1.83 5.37 -2.12
CA HIS A 15 0.55 5.25 -2.84
C HIS A 15 -0.55 4.99 -1.81
N PRO A 16 -1.80 5.37 -2.13
CA PRO A 16 -2.67 6.17 -1.26
C PRO A 16 -3.10 5.43 -0.02
N GLY A 17 -3.60 6.20 0.94
CA GLY A 17 -4.44 5.68 2.00
C GLY A 17 -5.65 4.93 1.42
N TYR A 18 -5.50 3.64 1.11
CA TYR A 18 -6.59 2.82 0.57
C TYR A 18 -7.79 2.84 1.50
N LEU A 19 -7.52 2.86 2.82
CA LEU A 19 -8.53 3.05 3.83
C LEU A 19 -9.19 4.43 3.67
N GLU A 20 -8.42 5.50 3.53
CA GLU A 20 -8.93 6.85 3.28
C GLU A 20 -9.80 6.93 2.02
N SER A 21 -9.42 6.28 0.92
CA SER A 21 -10.24 6.19 -0.30
C SER A 21 -11.57 5.47 -0.03
N VAL A 22 -11.54 4.34 0.68
CA VAL A 22 -12.76 3.62 1.09
C VAL A 22 -13.64 4.50 1.99
N LEU A 23 -13.04 5.23 2.94
CA LEU A 23 -13.78 6.11 3.84
C LEU A 23 -14.36 7.33 3.12
N ALA A 24 -13.67 7.86 2.10
CA ALA A 24 -14.19 8.93 1.25
C ALA A 24 -15.42 8.47 0.47
N GLU A 25 -15.38 7.25 -0.07
CA GLU A 25 -16.53 6.66 -0.78
C GLU A 25 -17.70 6.37 0.16
N LEU A 26 -17.44 5.82 1.35
CA LEU A 26 -18.46 5.65 2.38
C LEU A 26 -19.10 6.98 2.77
N LYS A 27 -18.30 8.05 2.89
CA LYS A 27 -18.83 9.39 3.16
C LYS A 27 -19.73 9.89 2.02
N ALA A 28 -19.37 9.63 0.77
CA ALA A 28 -20.19 10.00 -0.40
C ALA A 28 -21.56 9.28 -0.41
N THR A 29 -21.62 8.07 0.14
CA THR A 29 -22.89 7.31 0.33
C THR A 29 -23.65 7.67 1.62
N GLY A 30 -23.19 8.67 2.38
CA GLY A 30 -23.82 9.14 3.62
C GLY A 30 -23.32 8.47 4.90
N VAL A 31 -22.34 7.55 4.81
CA VAL A 31 -21.78 6.84 5.97
C VAL A 31 -20.49 7.52 6.43
N THR A 32 -20.56 8.26 7.53
CA THR A 32 -19.35 8.85 8.13
C THR A 32 -18.68 7.88 9.10
N VAL A 33 -17.44 7.49 8.80
CA VAL A 33 -16.66 6.57 9.63
C VAL A 33 -15.52 7.33 10.30
N PRO A 34 -15.45 7.37 11.65
CA PRO A 34 -14.32 8.00 12.33
C PRO A 34 -13.03 7.22 12.08
N LEU A 35 -12.00 7.92 11.60
CA LEU A 35 -10.66 7.38 11.42
C LEU A 35 -9.75 7.79 12.57
N ARG A 36 -9.02 6.85 13.15
CA ARG A 36 -7.92 7.13 14.10
C ARG A 36 -6.62 6.50 13.65
N ARG A 37 -5.54 7.27 13.72
CA ARG A 37 -4.20 6.75 13.50
C ARG A 37 -3.66 6.08 14.78
N ALA A 38 -3.05 4.92 14.65
CA ALA A 38 -2.40 4.20 15.74
C ALA A 38 -1.24 5.02 16.31
N GLY A 39 -1.33 5.35 17.60
CA GLY A 39 -0.38 6.21 18.32
C GLY A 39 0.58 5.42 19.22
N GLY A 40 1.50 6.12 19.89
CA GLY A 40 2.48 5.51 20.79
C GLY A 40 3.87 5.30 20.16
N LEU A 41 4.86 5.03 21.01
CA LEU A 41 6.26 4.94 20.61
C LEU A 41 6.51 3.78 19.64
N GLY A 42 5.91 2.60 19.89
CA GLY A 42 6.04 1.44 19.01
C GLY A 42 5.61 1.73 17.57
N TRP A 43 4.46 2.37 17.37
CA TRP A 43 3.99 2.75 16.03
C TRP A 43 4.82 3.87 15.40
N ARG A 44 5.34 4.81 16.20
CA ARG A 44 6.28 5.84 15.69
C ARG A 44 7.58 5.19 15.18
N LEU A 45 8.14 4.26 15.95
CA LEU A 45 9.31 3.49 15.56
C LEU A 45 9.03 2.58 14.36
N ALA A 46 7.87 1.93 14.31
CA ALA A 46 7.47 1.11 13.16
C ALA A 46 7.38 1.96 11.88
N ARG A 47 6.76 3.14 11.95
CA ARG A 47 6.71 4.09 10.81
C ARG A 47 8.10 4.58 10.41
N ALA A 48 8.94 4.95 11.38
CA ALA A 48 10.31 5.39 11.12
C ALA A 48 11.16 4.27 10.51
N GLY A 49 11.10 3.06 11.08
CA GLY A 49 11.78 1.88 10.57
C GLY A 49 11.28 1.48 9.19
N TYR A 50 10.00 1.68 8.89
CA TYR A 50 9.46 1.46 7.56
C TYR A 50 9.97 2.50 6.55
N ALA A 51 10.06 3.78 6.94
CA ALA A 51 10.64 4.84 6.12
C ALA A 51 12.14 4.63 5.85
N LEU A 52 12.89 4.15 6.85
CA LEU A 52 14.33 3.89 6.75
C LEU A 52 14.64 2.57 6.04
N GLY A 53 13.92 1.49 6.34
CA GLY A 53 14.08 0.18 5.71
C GLY A 53 13.73 0.16 4.22
N ALA A 54 13.00 1.17 3.76
CA ALA A 54 12.73 1.44 2.36
C ALA A 54 14.03 1.68 1.56
N GLN A 55 15.06 2.27 2.17
CA GLN A 55 16.31 2.68 1.51
C GLN A 55 17.30 1.52 1.21
N GLY A 56 16.96 0.28 1.60
CA GLY A 56 17.77 -0.92 1.43
C GLY A 56 18.86 -1.12 2.51
N GLY A 57 19.30 -2.36 2.72
CA GLY A 57 20.38 -2.72 3.66
C GLY A 57 19.97 -3.75 4.72
N LEU A 58 20.71 -3.81 5.84
CA LEU A 58 20.47 -4.75 6.97
C LEU A 58 19.01 -4.71 7.48
N TRP A 59 18.36 -3.54 7.41
CA TRP A 59 16.97 -3.34 7.79
C TRP A 59 15.94 -3.96 6.83
N SER A 60 16.24 -4.05 5.52
CA SER A 60 15.40 -4.79 4.57
C SER A 60 15.44 -6.31 4.82
N SER A 61 16.57 -6.84 5.27
CA SER A 61 16.70 -8.26 5.65
C SER A 61 15.95 -8.57 6.94
N ALA A 62 16.01 -7.68 7.95
CA ALA A 62 15.21 -7.81 9.16
C ALA A 62 13.70 -7.72 8.86
N TYR A 63 13.30 -6.81 7.96
CA TYR A 63 11.91 -6.65 7.52
C TYR A 63 11.40 -7.86 6.70
N ASN A 64 12.21 -8.40 5.79
CA ASN A 64 11.85 -9.61 5.03
C ASN A 64 11.78 -10.86 5.92
N ARG A 65 12.65 -10.97 6.94
CA ARG A 65 12.60 -12.05 7.94
C ARG A 65 11.40 -11.91 8.89
N LEU A 66 10.93 -10.69 9.13
CA LEU A 66 9.65 -10.43 9.81
C LEU A 66 8.43 -10.75 8.93
N ARG A 67 8.54 -10.65 7.60
CA ARG A 67 7.50 -11.05 6.65
C ARG A 67 7.44 -12.55 6.40
N SER A 68 8.48 -13.32 6.74
CA SER A 68 8.51 -14.77 6.53
C SER A 68 7.74 -15.56 7.58
N SER A 69 7.41 -14.97 8.74
CA SER A 69 6.54 -15.62 9.72
C SER A 69 5.07 -15.33 9.41
N SER A 70 4.22 -16.34 9.59
CA SER A 70 2.76 -16.21 9.40
C SER A 70 2.10 -15.35 10.47
N ARG A 71 2.67 -15.29 11.68
CA ARG A 71 2.14 -14.49 12.79
C ARG A 71 3.21 -13.61 13.44
N PRO A 72 2.88 -12.36 13.81
CA PRO A 72 3.73 -11.53 14.65
C PRO A 72 3.87 -12.13 16.05
N SER A 73 5.00 -11.87 16.73
CA SER A 73 5.19 -12.37 18.09
C SER A 73 4.32 -11.61 19.11
N PRO A 74 3.93 -12.23 20.24
CA PRO A 74 3.17 -11.55 21.29
C PRO A 74 3.85 -10.29 21.83
N LEU A 75 5.18 -10.29 21.91
CA LEU A 75 5.98 -9.14 22.32
C LEU A 75 5.88 -7.98 21.31
N GLN A 76 5.95 -8.28 20.01
CA GLN A 76 5.78 -7.28 18.96
C GLN A 76 4.40 -6.62 19.05
N LEU A 77 3.35 -7.42 19.21
CA LEU A 77 1.99 -6.91 19.36
C LEU A 77 1.82 -6.11 20.67
N ALA A 78 2.43 -6.54 21.77
CA ALA A 78 2.38 -5.81 23.03
C ALA A 78 3.02 -4.41 22.93
N LEU A 79 4.16 -4.29 22.22
CA LEU A 79 4.81 -3.00 21.97
C LEU A 79 3.97 -2.06 21.10
N LEU A 80 3.15 -2.63 20.21
CA LEU A 80 2.24 -1.89 19.32
C LEU A 80 0.86 -1.67 19.92
N ASP A 81 0.50 -2.28 21.04
CA ASP A 81 -0.85 -2.17 21.59
C ASP A 81 -1.21 -0.72 21.90
N ALA A 82 -0.34 0.01 22.61
CA ALA A 82 -0.59 1.40 23.03
C ALA A 82 -1.98 1.62 23.67
N GLY A 83 -2.54 0.56 24.28
CA GLY A 83 -3.89 0.54 24.88
C GLY A 83 -5.04 0.38 23.89
N LEU A 84 -4.79 0.09 22.62
CA LEU A 84 -5.81 -0.12 21.59
C LEU A 84 -6.71 -1.32 21.93
N ARG A 85 -6.14 -2.46 22.35
CA ARG A 85 -6.92 -3.63 22.72
C ARG A 85 -7.88 -3.33 23.87
N ARG A 86 -7.39 -2.66 24.92
CA ARG A 86 -8.22 -2.27 26.07
C ARG A 86 -9.38 -1.34 25.66
N ARG A 87 -9.11 -0.39 24.76
CA ARG A 87 -10.11 0.61 24.31
C ARG A 87 -11.17 0.04 23.37
N LEU A 88 -10.82 -0.99 22.61
CA LEU A 88 -11.71 -1.57 21.58
C LEU A 88 -12.27 -2.94 21.98
N SER A 89 -11.77 -3.54 23.07
CA SER A 89 -12.29 -4.80 23.61
C SER A 89 -13.79 -4.71 23.86
N GLY A 90 -14.56 -5.65 23.30
CA GLY A 90 -16.01 -5.68 23.45
C GLY A 90 -16.76 -4.58 22.70
N CYS A 91 -16.10 -3.87 21.77
CA CYS A 91 -16.80 -2.96 20.86
C CYS A 91 -17.83 -3.73 20.05
N ALA A 92 -19.11 -3.30 20.11
CA ALA A 92 -20.21 -3.89 19.35
C ALA A 92 -20.14 -3.58 17.84
N GLY A 93 -19.44 -2.51 17.46
CA GLY A 93 -19.26 -2.08 16.07
C GLY A 93 -18.17 -2.87 15.34
N THR A 94 -18.03 -2.62 14.04
CA THR A 94 -16.96 -3.17 13.21
C THR A 94 -15.78 -2.20 13.16
N VAL A 95 -14.56 -2.72 13.35
CA VAL A 95 -13.32 -1.95 13.24
C VAL A 95 -12.63 -2.27 11.92
N ILE A 96 -12.54 -1.31 11.01
CA ILE A 96 -11.78 -1.41 9.77
C ILE A 96 -10.32 -1.08 10.03
N VAL A 97 -9.39 -1.90 9.53
CA VAL A 97 -7.95 -1.68 9.67
C VAL A 97 -7.22 -1.81 8.33
N ASP A 98 -6.13 -1.07 8.16
CA ASP A 98 -5.35 -1.00 6.90
C ASP A 98 -4.05 -1.80 6.91
N HIS A 99 -3.69 -2.41 8.05
CA HIS A 99 -2.38 -3.00 8.24
C HIS A 99 -2.46 -4.35 8.96
N PRO A 100 -1.71 -5.38 8.52
CA PRO A 100 -1.78 -6.72 9.10
C PRO A 100 -1.45 -6.75 10.59
N LEU A 101 -0.50 -5.93 11.05
CA LEU A 101 -0.18 -5.82 12.49
C LEU A 101 -1.35 -5.28 13.32
N LEU A 102 -2.16 -4.36 12.79
CA LEU A 102 -3.38 -3.89 13.46
C LEU A 102 -4.45 -4.98 13.47
N ALA A 103 -4.60 -5.70 12.36
CA ALA A 103 -5.54 -6.80 12.26
C ALA A 103 -5.21 -7.91 13.28
N HIS A 104 -3.96 -8.37 13.36
CA HIS A 104 -3.49 -9.32 14.38
C HIS A 104 -3.68 -8.81 15.81
N LEU A 105 -3.51 -7.50 16.04
CA LEU A 105 -3.67 -6.90 17.36
C LEU A 105 -5.14 -6.84 17.81
N LEU A 106 -6.06 -6.52 16.90
CA LEU A 106 -7.45 -6.15 17.22
C LEU A 106 -8.47 -7.27 16.98
N ALA A 107 -8.23 -8.16 15.99
CA ALA A 107 -9.13 -9.26 15.69
C ALA A 107 -9.46 -10.18 16.89
N PRO A 108 -8.52 -10.46 17.83
CA PRO A 108 -8.83 -11.25 19.01
C PRO A 108 -9.78 -10.60 20.02
N VAL A 109 -9.99 -9.27 19.96
CA VAL A 109 -10.72 -8.52 21.01
C VAL A 109 -11.93 -7.74 20.48
N CYS A 110 -12.05 -7.57 19.16
CA CYS A 110 -13.21 -6.92 18.53
C CYS A 110 -13.43 -7.40 17.10
N ARG A 111 -14.65 -7.20 16.59
CA ARG A 111 -15.04 -7.52 15.22
C ARG A 111 -14.24 -6.68 14.23
N THR A 112 -13.18 -7.28 13.69
CA THR A 112 -12.20 -6.58 12.85
C THR A 112 -12.38 -6.92 11.38
N ALA A 113 -12.51 -5.89 10.55
CA ALA A 113 -12.52 -5.98 9.10
C ALA A 113 -11.17 -5.49 8.55
N PHE A 114 -10.40 -6.36 7.93
CA PHE A 114 -9.07 -6.05 7.43
C PHE A 114 -9.11 -5.70 5.95
N LEU A 115 -8.68 -4.49 5.60
CA LEU A 115 -8.49 -4.07 4.21
C LEU A 115 -7.06 -4.41 3.78
N HIS A 116 -6.91 -5.49 3.01
CA HIS A 116 -5.66 -5.86 2.36
C HIS A 116 -5.71 -5.48 0.88
N ALA A 117 -5.36 -4.24 0.56
CA ALA A 117 -5.47 -3.68 -0.80
C ALA A 117 -4.25 -3.93 -1.71
N GLU A 118 -3.32 -4.80 -1.32
CA GLU A 118 -2.13 -5.14 -2.11
C GLU A 118 -2.28 -6.53 -2.76
N ILE A 119 -1.69 -6.72 -3.94
CA ILE A 119 -1.64 -8.04 -4.60
C ILE A 119 -0.73 -8.98 -3.80
N ALA A 120 0.38 -8.45 -3.27
CA ALA A 120 1.35 -9.23 -2.51
C ALA A 120 0.81 -9.57 -1.12
N ALA A 121 0.54 -10.85 -0.87
CA ALA A 121 0.06 -11.37 0.40
C ALA A 121 1.15 -12.19 1.13
N PRO A 122 2.15 -11.56 1.76
CA PRO A 122 3.10 -12.29 2.60
C PRO A 122 2.37 -13.01 3.74
N PRO A 123 2.95 -14.08 4.33
CA PRO A 123 2.31 -14.86 5.40
C PRO A 123 1.71 -14.03 6.54
N VAL A 124 2.37 -12.95 6.97
CA VAL A 124 1.88 -12.04 8.02
C VAL A 124 0.53 -11.37 7.70
N CYS A 125 0.15 -11.28 6.42
CA CYS A 125 -1.16 -10.77 5.98
C CYS A 125 -2.29 -11.76 6.22
N ALA A 126 -1.99 -13.03 6.52
CA ALA A 126 -2.99 -14.00 6.92
C ALA A 126 -3.39 -13.75 8.37
N VAL A 127 -4.63 -13.29 8.58
CA VAL A 127 -5.20 -13.01 9.90
C VAL A 127 -6.46 -13.87 10.07
N PRO A 128 -6.32 -15.15 10.49
CA PRO A 128 -7.45 -16.07 10.62
C PRO A 128 -8.57 -15.58 11.55
N GLU A 129 -8.20 -14.76 12.54
CA GLU A 129 -9.12 -14.20 13.54
C GLU A 129 -9.96 -13.03 13.01
N ALA A 130 -9.61 -12.45 11.85
CA ALA A 130 -10.37 -11.32 11.30
C ALA A 130 -11.79 -11.76 10.92
N TRP A 131 -12.79 -10.94 11.24
CA TRP A 131 -14.18 -11.23 10.88
C TRP A 131 -14.36 -11.26 9.36
N ARG A 132 -13.74 -10.29 8.67
CA ARG A 132 -13.63 -10.20 7.22
C ARG A 132 -12.26 -9.67 6.82
N THR A 133 -11.73 -10.18 5.71
CA THR A 133 -10.54 -9.66 5.03
C THR A 133 -10.92 -9.36 3.58
N PHE A 134 -10.77 -8.11 3.18
CA PHE A 134 -10.98 -7.65 1.81
C PHE A 134 -9.67 -7.73 1.06
N VAL A 135 -9.67 -8.41 -0.09
CA VAL A 135 -8.49 -8.65 -0.93
C VAL A 135 -8.79 -8.23 -2.37
N PRO A 136 -7.76 -7.89 -3.17
CA PRO A 136 -8.01 -7.39 -4.52
C PRO A 136 -8.34 -8.50 -5.51
N LEU A 137 -7.73 -9.68 -5.38
CA LEU A 137 -7.79 -10.74 -6.38
C LEU A 137 -8.06 -12.11 -5.74
N ASP A 138 -8.63 -13.02 -6.53
CA ASP A 138 -8.83 -14.42 -6.14
C ASP A 138 -7.50 -15.11 -5.80
N PHE A 139 -6.45 -14.83 -6.58
CA PHE A 139 -5.10 -15.32 -6.27
C PHE A 139 -4.65 -14.91 -4.86
N THR A 140 -4.85 -13.64 -4.48
CA THR A 140 -4.51 -13.13 -3.15
C THR A 140 -5.33 -13.84 -2.07
N ALA A 141 -6.63 -14.08 -2.31
CA ALA A 141 -7.49 -14.82 -1.40
C ALA A 141 -6.97 -16.25 -1.16
N ARG A 142 -6.66 -16.99 -2.24
CA ARG A 142 -6.11 -18.35 -2.16
C ARG A 142 -4.77 -18.38 -1.42
N GLN A 143 -3.91 -17.39 -1.63
CA GLN A 143 -2.65 -17.29 -0.88
C GLN A 143 -2.86 -17.10 0.62
N LEU A 144 -3.87 -16.34 1.05
CA LEU A 144 -4.18 -16.21 2.47
C LEU A 144 -4.81 -17.50 3.06
N GLN A 145 -5.55 -18.26 2.24
CA GLN A 145 -6.12 -19.55 2.66
C GLN A 145 -5.05 -20.58 3.00
N THR A 146 -3.93 -20.63 2.26
CA THR A 146 -2.81 -21.53 2.58
C THR A 146 -2.16 -21.23 3.94
N HIS A 147 -2.44 -20.06 4.50
CA HIS A 147 -1.98 -19.60 5.81
C HIS A 147 -3.11 -19.57 6.87
N GLY A 148 -4.22 -20.26 6.61
CA GLY A 148 -5.26 -20.55 7.60
C GLY A 148 -6.41 -19.54 7.68
N VAL A 149 -6.49 -18.57 6.76
CA VAL A 149 -7.69 -17.71 6.65
C VAL A 149 -8.82 -18.51 6.03
N LYS A 150 -9.98 -18.55 6.68
CA LYS A 150 -11.12 -19.32 6.19
C LYS A 150 -11.76 -18.66 4.96
N PRO A 151 -12.24 -19.43 3.97
CA PRO A 151 -12.86 -18.88 2.77
C PRO A 151 -14.01 -17.89 3.05
N GLU A 152 -14.84 -18.17 4.04
CA GLU A 152 -15.98 -17.33 4.43
C GLU A 152 -15.57 -15.97 5.05
N ALA A 153 -14.31 -15.84 5.48
CA ALA A 153 -13.76 -14.58 5.96
C ALA A 153 -13.20 -13.72 4.82
N LEU A 154 -13.01 -14.26 3.62
CA LEU A 154 -12.37 -13.56 2.49
C LEU A 154 -13.42 -12.95 1.55
N ASN A 155 -13.18 -11.69 1.15
CA ASN A 155 -14.03 -10.98 0.20
C ASN A 155 -13.14 -10.40 -0.89
N ILE A 156 -13.37 -10.83 -2.13
CA ILE A 156 -12.64 -10.34 -3.29
C ILE A 156 -13.34 -9.07 -3.75
N THR A 157 -12.62 -7.95 -3.76
CA THR A 157 -13.17 -6.60 -3.98
C THR A 157 -12.64 -5.92 -5.24
N GLY A 158 -11.62 -6.48 -5.90
CA GLY A 158 -10.86 -5.74 -6.91
C GLY A 158 -9.82 -4.82 -6.29
N LEU A 159 -8.98 -4.21 -7.14
CA LEU A 159 -8.01 -3.21 -6.69
C LEU A 159 -8.74 -1.96 -6.20
N VAL A 160 -8.36 -1.46 -5.03
CA VAL A 160 -8.84 -0.16 -4.55
C VAL A 160 -8.24 0.92 -5.44
N ILE A 161 -9.11 1.59 -6.19
CA ILE A 161 -8.77 2.74 -7.03
C ILE A 161 -9.30 4.01 -6.39
N GLU A 162 -8.59 5.12 -6.57
CA GLU A 162 -9.04 6.42 -6.08
C GLU A 162 -10.34 6.82 -6.80
N PRO A 163 -11.37 7.27 -6.07
CA PRO A 163 -12.67 7.62 -6.66
C PRO A 163 -12.54 8.64 -7.81
N ALA A 164 -11.59 9.56 -7.73
CA ALA A 164 -11.31 10.57 -8.76
C ALA A 164 -10.84 9.97 -10.10
N LEU A 165 -10.32 8.74 -10.13
CA LEU A 165 -9.87 8.08 -11.35
C LEU A 165 -11.02 7.37 -12.09
N VAL A 166 -12.10 7.01 -11.39
CA VAL A 166 -13.21 6.24 -11.97
C VAL A 166 -13.87 6.97 -13.15
N PRO A 167 -14.24 8.27 -13.05
CA PRO A 167 -14.96 8.96 -14.12
C PRO A 167 -14.14 9.10 -15.42
N ILE A 168 -12.80 9.11 -15.32
CA ILE A 168 -11.92 9.31 -16.47
C ILE A 168 -11.37 7.99 -17.04
N ALA A 169 -11.57 6.86 -16.37
CA ALA A 169 -10.89 5.60 -16.66
C ALA A 169 -11.06 5.15 -18.13
N GLU A 170 -12.29 5.17 -18.65
CA GLU A 170 -12.59 4.77 -20.03
C GLU A 170 -11.98 5.72 -21.05
N SER A 171 -12.17 7.03 -20.87
CA SER A 171 -11.60 8.05 -21.77
C SER A 171 -10.06 7.98 -21.79
N ALA A 172 -9.43 7.79 -20.62
CA ALA A 172 -7.99 7.67 -20.49
C ALA A 172 -7.46 6.37 -21.12
N PHE A 173 -8.22 5.27 -21.01
CA PHE A 173 -7.91 4.01 -21.67
C PHE A 173 -7.96 4.15 -23.20
N SER A 174 -9.06 4.67 -23.74
CA SER A 174 -9.24 4.86 -25.18
C SER A 174 -8.19 5.80 -25.77
N ALA A 175 -7.88 6.92 -25.09
CA ALA A 175 -6.81 7.83 -25.49
C ALA A 175 -5.44 7.15 -25.49
N ARG A 176 -5.17 6.27 -24.50
CA ARG A 176 -3.93 5.50 -24.43
C ARG A 176 -3.85 4.47 -25.57
N LEU A 177 -4.93 3.76 -25.86
CA LEU A 177 -4.98 2.78 -26.94
C LEU A 177 -4.74 3.45 -28.29
N ALA A 178 -5.46 4.53 -28.59
CA ALA A 178 -5.31 5.29 -29.84
C ALA A 178 -3.86 5.74 -30.06
N ARG A 179 -3.19 6.23 -28.99
CA ARG A 179 -1.78 6.64 -29.03
C ARG A 179 -0.82 5.47 -29.24
N LEU A 180 -1.11 4.29 -28.69
CA LEU A 180 -0.26 3.11 -28.84
C LEU A 180 -0.40 2.47 -30.23
N THR A 181 -1.57 2.60 -30.86
CA THR A 181 -1.84 2.04 -32.20
C THR A 181 -1.52 3.00 -33.34
N SER A 182 -1.24 4.28 -33.06
CA SER A 182 -0.83 5.23 -34.09
C SER A 182 0.61 4.97 -34.51
N SER A 183 0.85 4.81 -35.83
CA SER A 183 2.12 4.38 -36.41
C SER A 183 3.26 5.40 -36.34
N ASP A 184 2.99 6.69 -36.05
CA ASP A 184 3.98 7.78 -36.14
C ASP A 184 4.09 8.67 -34.88
N ALA A 185 3.45 8.28 -33.77
CA ALA A 185 3.50 9.12 -32.57
C ALA A 185 4.73 8.77 -31.70
N ARG A 186 5.58 9.77 -31.46
CA ARG A 186 6.58 9.70 -30.39
C ARG A 186 5.88 9.42 -29.05
N LEU A 187 6.11 8.23 -28.48
CA LEU A 187 5.50 7.86 -27.21
C LEU A 187 6.19 8.56 -26.03
N THR A 188 5.39 8.90 -25.02
CA THR A 188 5.90 9.32 -23.71
C THR A 188 5.81 8.15 -22.74
N VAL A 189 6.94 7.75 -22.17
CA VAL A 189 7.05 6.64 -21.21
C VAL A 189 7.35 7.20 -19.83
N ALA A 190 6.42 7.02 -18.89
CA ALA A 190 6.57 7.45 -17.51
C ALA A 190 7.19 6.33 -16.66
N PHE A 191 8.24 6.65 -15.93
CA PHE A 191 8.84 5.82 -14.90
C PHE A 191 8.51 6.39 -13.52
N PHE A 192 8.13 5.54 -12.58
CA PHE A 192 7.81 5.94 -11.22
C PHE A 192 8.82 5.29 -10.28
N THR A 193 9.60 6.10 -9.59
CA THR A 193 10.48 5.57 -8.56
C THR A 193 9.64 5.08 -7.40
N SER A 194 9.99 3.92 -6.83
CA SER A 194 9.44 3.55 -5.54
C SER A 194 9.82 4.61 -4.50
N GLY A 195 8.89 5.01 -3.62
CA GLY A 195 9.19 5.92 -2.50
C GLY A 195 10.25 5.37 -1.51
N ALA A 196 10.62 4.11 -1.68
CA ALA A 196 11.70 3.44 -0.97
C ALA A 196 13.09 3.70 -1.60
N TYR A 197 13.13 4.06 -2.89
CA TYR A 197 14.34 4.34 -3.66
C TYR A 197 15.43 3.25 -3.62
N PRO A 198 15.10 1.95 -3.83
CA PRO A 198 16.12 0.91 -3.82
C PRO A 198 17.06 1.07 -5.02
N ARG A 199 18.39 1.04 -4.78
CA ARG A 199 19.42 1.32 -5.80
C ARG A 199 19.22 0.55 -7.11
N ALA A 200 19.01 -0.77 -7.03
CA ALA A 200 18.80 -1.62 -8.20
C ALA A 200 17.60 -1.18 -9.06
N HIS A 201 16.52 -0.69 -8.43
CA HIS A 201 15.36 -0.17 -9.15
C HIS A 201 15.70 1.15 -9.86
N LEU A 202 16.45 2.03 -9.21
CA LEU A 202 16.86 3.31 -9.81
C LEU A 202 17.81 3.11 -10.99
N ASP A 203 18.76 2.18 -10.85
CA ASP A 203 19.69 1.84 -11.94
C ASP A 203 18.93 1.21 -13.12
N ALA A 204 17.93 0.36 -12.86
CA ALA A 204 17.04 -0.19 -13.89
C ALA A 204 16.22 0.89 -14.60
N ILE A 205 15.64 1.85 -13.86
CA ILE A 205 14.94 3.01 -14.45
C ILE A 205 15.90 3.81 -15.34
N ALA A 206 17.13 4.04 -14.90
CA ALA A 206 18.10 4.81 -15.67
C ALA A 206 18.47 4.12 -16.99
N VAL A 207 18.67 2.80 -16.97
CA VAL A 207 18.89 1.99 -18.18
C VAL A 207 17.67 2.04 -19.11
N ALA A 208 16.46 1.83 -18.57
CA ALA A 208 15.23 1.84 -19.34
C ALA A 208 14.97 3.21 -19.98
N ALA A 209 15.18 4.31 -19.25
CA ALA A 209 15.02 5.66 -19.77
C ALA A 209 15.97 5.95 -20.94
N ARG A 210 17.23 5.51 -20.88
CA ARG A 210 18.17 5.62 -22.01
C ARG A 210 17.72 4.81 -23.21
N SER A 211 17.20 3.61 -23.01
CA SER A 211 16.63 2.77 -24.07
C SER A 211 15.43 3.44 -24.76
N VAL A 212 14.53 4.07 -23.98
CA VAL A 212 13.40 4.85 -24.52
C VAL A 212 13.88 5.99 -25.43
N VAL A 213 14.93 6.72 -25.04
CA VAL A 213 15.51 7.77 -25.91
C VAL A 213 16.13 7.18 -27.16
N ALA A 214 16.89 6.09 -27.05
CA ALA A 214 17.52 5.44 -28.19
C ALA A 214 16.49 4.93 -29.22
N ALA A 215 15.29 4.54 -28.76
CA ALA A 215 14.16 4.18 -29.61
C ALA A 215 13.38 5.39 -30.18
N GLY A 216 13.85 6.64 -29.96
CA GLY A 216 13.20 7.86 -30.44
C GLY A 216 12.03 8.35 -29.60
N HIS A 217 11.77 7.76 -28.43
CA HIS A 217 10.66 8.11 -27.55
C HIS A 217 11.05 9.14 -26.48
N GLN A 218 10.09 9.57 -25.64
CA GLN A 218 10.30 10.54 -24.57
C GLN A 218 10.13 9.87 -23.20
N PRO A 219 11.21 9.71 -22.40
CA PRO A 219 11.07 9.28 -21.02
C PRO A 219 10.73 10.46 -20.10
N VAL A 220 9.90 10.18 -19.10
CA VAL A 220 9.63 11.06 -17.95
C VAL A 220 9.82 10.23 -16.68
N ILE A 221 10.56 10.74 -15.70
CA ILE A 221 10.79 10.05 -14.43
C ILE A 221 10.16 10.85 -13.30
N TYR A 222 9.20 10.25 -12.60
CA TYR A 222 8.62 10.79 -11.38
C TYR A 222 9.43 10.28 -10.19
N SER A 223 10.26 11.15 -9.62
CA SER A 223 11.24 10.82 -8.57
C SER A 223 10.71 10.95 -7.15
N GLY A 224 9.40 11.18 -6.98
CA GLY A 224 8.79 11.42 -5.67
C GLY A 224 9.38 12.65 -4.97
N THR A 225 9.45 12.61 -3.64
CA THR A 225 9.82 13.75 -2.78
C THR A 225 11.32 13.87 -2.47
N CYS A 226 12.18 12.97 -2.96
CA CYS A 226 13.61 12.96 -2.62
C CYS A 226 14.45 13.79 -3.60
N ARG A 227 14.66 15.08 -3.29
CA ARG A 227 15.40 16.03 -4.15
C ARG A 227 16.83 15.60 -4.51
N ALA A 228 17.58 15.04 -3.55
CA ALA A 228 18.94 14.57 -3.81
C ALA A 228 18.99 13.44 -4.84
N LEU A 229 17.96 12.59 -4.84
CA LEU A 229 17.86 11.49 -5.79
C LEU A 229 17.36 11.95 -7.16
N ALA A 230 16.43 12.90 -7.18
CA ALA A 230 16.02 13.57 -8.41
C ALA A 230 17.23 14.16 -9.14
N ALA A 231 18.13 14.84 -8.42
CA ALA A 231 19.38 15.35 -8.97
C ALA A 231 20.28 14.25 -9.56
N ARG A 232 20.43 13.11 -8.86
CA ARG A 232 21.18 11.96 -9.38
C ARG A 232 20.56 11.40 -10.66
N LEU A 233 19.24 11.22 -10.71
CA LEU A 233 18.55 10.72 -11.92
C LEU A 233 18.67 11.69 -13.09
N ARG A 234 18.60 13.00 -12.85
CA ARG A 234 18.86 14.03 -13.87
C ARG A 234 20.27 13.93 -14.45
N SER A 235 21.28 13.68 -13.61
CA SER A 235 22.66 13.51 -14.09
C SER A 235 22.91 12.19 -14.84
N ALA A 236 22.13 11.15 -14.53
CA ALA A 236 22.35 9.80 -15.06
C ALA A 236 21.49 9.45 -16.28
N THR A 237 20.54 10.32 -16.64
CA THR A 237 19.56 10.07 -17.71
C THR A 237 19.25 11.32 -18.52
N PRO A 238 18.99 11.20 -19.82
CA PRO A 238 18.47 12.30 -20.66
C PRO A 238 16.97 12.58 -20.44
N ALA A 239 16.36 12.03 -19.39
CA ALA A 239 14.91 12.11 -19.17
C ALA A 239 14.51 13.41 -18.47
N GLN A 240 13.28 13.86 -18.73
CA GLN A 240 12.65 14.87 -17.88
C GLN A 240 12.37 14.24 -16.51
N VAL A 241 12.94 14.81 -15.45
CA VAL A 241 12.68 14.35 -14.07
C VAL A 241 11.71 15.32 -13.41
N VAL A 242 10.57 14.81 -12.96
CA VAL A 242 9.50 15.55 -12.30
C VAL A 242 9.54 15.22 -10.81
N ASP A 243 9.73 16.25 -10.00
CA ASP A 243 9.65 16.15 -8.54
C ASP A 243 8.17 16.17 -8.12
N SER A 244 7.83 15.42 -7.08
CA SER A 244 6.51 15.55 -6.44
C SER A 244 6.66 16.51 -5.26
N ASP A 245 5.91 17.62 -5.29
CA ASP A 245 5.81 18.57 -4.16
C ASP A 245 5.17 17.91 -2.91
#